data_AF-A0A7C3ZAZ1-F1
#
_entry.id   AF-A0A7C3ZAZ1-F1
#
_cell.length_a   1.000
_cell.length_b   1.000
_cell.length_c   1.000
_cell.angle_alpha   90.00
_cell.angle_beta   90.00
_cell.angle_gamma   90.00
#
_symmetry.space_group_name_H-M   'P 1'
#
loop_
_entity.id
_entity.type
_entity.pdbx_description
1 polymer ?
#
loop_
_entity_poly.entity_id
_entity_poly.type
_entity_poly.pdbx_seq_one_letter_code
_entity_poly.pdbx_strand_id
1 'polypeptide(L)'
;MIRFDEAYNLIDSAAIYLRPENIALLNALDRVAYSDVVSKINYPAENNSAMDGYAVNSNFVSKAANTSIKLEIDKKVIYAG
;
A
#
# COMPACT_ATOMS: atom_id res chain seq x y z
N MET A 1 19.00 39.93 -27.68
CA MET A 1 18.75 38.50 -27.41
C MET A 1 18.29 38.43 -25.97
N ILE A 2 17.13 37.86 -25.68
CA ILE A 2 16.67 37.70 -24.29
C ILE A 2 17.51 36.62 -23.61
N ARG A 3 17.63 36.70 -22.28
CA ARG A 3 18.31 35.67 -21.49
C ARG A 3 17.44 34.41 -21.39
N PHE A 4 18.07 33.27 -21.12
CA PHE A 4 17.37 32.00 -20.95
C PHE A 4 16.25 32.09 -19.90
N ASP A 5 16.53 32.68 -18.72
CA ASP A 5 15.53 32.81 -17.65
C ASP A 5 14.34 33.69 -18.07
N GLU A 6 14.60 34.74 -18.85
CA GLU A 6 13.53 35.61 -19.39
C GLU A 6 12.65 34.83 -20.37
N ALA A 7 13.27 34.03 -21.25
CA ALA A 7 12.54 33.18 -22.18
C ALA A 7 11.70 32.11 -21.46
N TYR A 8 12.28 31.47 -20.43
CA TYR A 8 11.61 30.48 -19.61
C TYR A 8 10.38 31.07 -18.90
N ASN A 9 10.55 32.20 -18.22
CA ASN A 9 9.47 32.85 -17.48
C ASN A 9 8.34 33.32 -18.41
N LEU A 10 8.67 33.78 -19.64
CA LEU A 10 7.67 34.16 -20.62
C LEU A 10 6.81 32.94 -21.02
N ILE A 11 7.44 31.79 -21.27
CA ILE A 11 6.73 30.55 -21.63
C ILE A 11 5.90 30.04 -20.45
N ASP A 12 6.45 30.03 -19.24
CA ASP A 12 5.76 29.60 -18.03
C ASP A 12 4.52 30.46 -17.75
N SER A 13 4.64 31.79 -17.94
CA SER A 13 3.52 32.72 -17.77
C SER A 13 2.36 32.50 -18.76
N ALA A 14 2.62 31.83 -19.89
CA ALA A 14 1.64 31.49 -20.91
C ALA A 14 1.11 30.05 -20.77
N ALA A 15 1.52 29.31 -19.73
CA ALA A 15 1.14 27.91 -19.54
C ALA A 15 -0.39 27.74 -19.45
N ILE A 16 -0.89 26.70 -20.12
CA ILE A 16 -2.32 26.37 -20.15
C ILE A 16 -2.57 25.20 -19.21
N TYR A 17 -3.48 25.38 -18.27
CA TYR A 17 -3.92 24.32 -17.37
C TYR A 17 -4.96 23.44 -18.07
N LEU A 18 -4.65 22.15 -18.18
CA LEU A 18 -5.59 21.15 -18.67
C LEU A 18 -6.55 20.75 -17.56
N ARG A 19 -7.80 20.46 -17.94
CA ARG A 19 -8.77 19.89 -17.00
C ARG A 19 -8.44 18.41 -16.77
N PRO A 20 -8.62 17.90 -15.54
CA PRO A 20 -8.46 16.48 -15.28
C PRO A 20 -9.61 15.68 -15.91
N GLU A 21 -9.35 14.39 -16.10
CA GLU A 21 -10.33 13.41 -16.56
C GLU A 21 -10.20 12.13 -15.75
N ASN A 22 -11.30 11.37 -15.66
CA ASN A 22 -11.28 10.03 -15.09
C ASN A 22 -11.07 9.02 -16.22
N ILE A 23 -10.04 8.20 -16.08
CA ILE A 23 -9.68 7.17 -17.04
C ILE A 23 -9.59 5.80 -16.35
N ALA A 24 -9.71 4.73 -17.13
CA ALA A 24 -9.47 3.38 -16.62
C ALA A 24 -7.98 3.20 -16.27
N LEU A 25 -7.70 2.43 -15.21
CA LEU A 25 -6.33 2.19 -14.73
C LEU A 25 -5.41 1.59 -15.81
N LEU A 26 -5.97 0.74 -16.68
CA LEU A 26 -5.26 0.15 -17.81
C LEU A 26 -4.71 1.19 -18.82
N ASN A 27 -5.31 2.38 -18.84
CA ASN A 27 -4.90 3.49 -19.71
C ASN A 27 -4.17 4.61 -18.95
N ALA A 28 -3.86 4.39 -17.67
CA ALA A 28 -3.30 5.41 -16.78
C ALA A 28 -1.76 5.44 -16.78
N LEU A 29 -1.09 4.47 -17.40
CA LEU A 29 0.36 4.51 -17.59
C LEU A 29 0.74 5.81 -18.33
N ASP A 30 1.83 6.43 -17.88
CA ASP A 30 2.36 7.71 -18.41
C ASP A 30 1.44 8.94 -18.23
N ARG A 31 0.39 8.85 -17.42
CA ARG A 31 -0.43 10.00 -17.03
C ARG A 31 0.08 10.63 -15.74
N VAL A 32 -0.23 11.92 -15.56
CA VAL A 32 0.08 12.67 -14.33
C VAL A 32 -1.15 12.68 -13.43
N ALA A 33 -0.99 12.28 -12.17
CA ALA A 33 -2.05 12.37 -11.18
C ALA A 33 -2.40 13.84 -10.92
N TYR A 34 -3.69 14.17 -11.04
CA TYR A 34 -4.17 15.53 -10.81
C TYR A 34 -4.21 15.93 -9.32
N SER A 35 -4.39 14.94 -8.44
CA SER A 35 -4.48 15.12 -7.00
C SER A 35 -3.83 13.96 -6.26
N ASP A 36 -3.56 14.14 -4.97
CA ASP A 36 -3.06 13.09 -4.09
C ASP A 36 -3.97 11.86 -4.08
N VAL A 37 -3.35 10.68 -3.98
CA VAL A 37 -4.04 9.39 -3.88
C VAL A 37 -3.99 8.92 -2.44
N VAL A 38 -5.13 8.99 -1.76
CA VAL A 38 -5.28 8.58 -0.35
C VAL A 38 -6.02 7.26 -0.28
N SER A 39 -5.47 6.27 0.44
CA SER A 39 -6.15 4.99 0.65
C SER A 39 -7.41 5.18 1.48
N LYS A 40 -8.52 4.59 1.03
CA LYS A 40 -9.79 4.57 1.77
C LYS A 40 -9.89 3.41 2.76
N ILE A 41 -8.95 2.47 2.70
CA ILE A 41 -8.95 1.24 3.49
C ILE A 41 -7.56 0.94 4.05
N ASN A 42 -7.52 0.16 5.13
CA ASN A 42 -6.28 -0.45 5.59
C ASN A 42 -5.94 -1.63 4.68
N TYR A 43 -4.64 -1.82 4.42
CA TYR A 43 -4.14 -3.00 3.73
C TYR A 43 -2.92 -3.54 4.49
N PRO A 44 -2.94 -4.80 4.96
CA PRO A 44 -4.04 -5.77 4.84
C PRO A 44 -5.30 -5.31 5.59
N ALA A 45 -6.46 -5.75 5.11
CA ALA A 45 -7.76 -5.35 5.68
C ALA A 45 -8.00 -5.97 7.07
N GLU A 46 -7.39 -7.13 7.33
CA GLU A 46 -7.52 -7.90 8.57
C GLU A 46 -6.20 -8.57 8.93
N ASN A 47 -6.12 -9.11 10.15
CA ASN A 47 -4.97 -9.92 10.58
C ASN A 47 -4.97 -11.25 9.82
N ASN A 48 -3.92 -11.52 9.05
CA ASN A 48 -3.74 -12.78 8.34
C ASN A 48 -2.40 -13.42 8.69
N SER A 49 -2.25 -14.71 8.34
CA SER A 49 -0.98 -15.39 8.50
C SER A 49 -0.04 -15.06 7.36
N ALA A 50 1.20 -14.71 7.68
CA ALA A 50 2.25 -14.50 6.68
C ALA A 50 2.87 -15.83 6.18
N MET A 51 2.59 -16.95 6.87
CA MET A 51 3.18 -18.26 6.60
C MET A 51 2.20 -19.39 6.88
N ASP A 52 2.52 -20.58 6.38
CA ASP A 52 1.88 -21.80 6.83
C ASP A 52 2.34 -22.13 8.26
N GLY A 53 1.41 -22.45 9.14
CA GLY A 53 1.72 -22.75 10.53
C GLY A 53 0.49 -22.81 11.42
N TYR A 54 0.71 -22.62 12.72
CA TYR A 54 -0.33 -22.66 13.75
C TYR A 54 -0.49 -21.29 14.39
N ALA A 55 -1.73 -20.80 14.47
CA ALA A 55 -2.03 -19.63 15.29
C ALA A 55 -1.88 -20.02 16.77
N VAL A 56 -1.00 -19.32 17.49
CA VAL A 56 -0.74 -19.56 18.91
C VAL A 56 -0.98 -18.29 19.72
N ASN A 57 -1.48 -18.45 20.95
CA ASN A 57 -1.52 -17.34 21.90
C ASN A 57 -0.09 -17.11 22.43
N SER A 58 0.42 -15.89 22.28
CA SER A 58 1.79 -15.51 22.71
C SER A 58 2.02 -15.73 24.21
N ASN A 59 0.96 -15.70 25.03
CA ASN A 59 1.05 -15.98 26.47
C ASN A 59 1.41 -17.44 26.80
N PHE A 60 1.22 -18.38 25.87
CA PHE A 60 1.72 -19.74 26.04
C PHE A 60 3.21 -19.83 25.71
N VAL A 61 3.67 -19.05 24.73
CA VAL A 61 5.06 -19.06 24.27
C VAL A 61 6.00 -18.43 25.29
N SER A 62 5.55 -17.43 26.06
CA SER A 62 6.36 -16.83 27.13
C SER A 62 6.80 -17.83 28.21
N LYS A 63 6.04 -18.92 28.40
CA LYS A 63 6.39 -20.03 29.31
C LYS A 63 7.39 -21.03 28.72
N ALA A 64 7.60 -21.00 27.41
CA ALA A 64 8.46 -21.94 26.67
C ALA A 64 9.92 -21.47 26.54
N ALA A 65 10.29 -20.34 27.16
CA ALA A 65 11.61 -19.71 26.96
C ALA A 65 12.80 -20.65 27.21
N ASN A 66 12.66 -21.62 28.12
CA ASN A 66 13.73 -22.57 28.47
C ASN A 66 13.30 -24.05 28.38
N THR A 67 12.05 -24.33 27.96
CA THR A 67 11.51 -25.70 27.93
C THR A 67 10.54 -25.89 26.77
N SER A 68 10.47 -27.12 26.24
CA SER A 68 9.50 -27.46 25.21
C SER A 68 8.09 -27.55 25.80
N ILE A 69 7.13 -26.82 25.21
CA ILE A 69 5.70 -26.96 25.52
C ILE A 69 5.02 -27.82 24.46
N LYS A 70 4.10 -28.68 24.89
CA LYS A 70 3.22 -29.43 23.99
C LYS A 70 1.85 -28.77 23.97
N LEU A 71 1.36 -28.44 22.79
CA LEU A 71 0.04 -27.86 22.56
C LEU A 71 -0.79 -28.84 21.74
N GLU A 72 -2.10 -28.86 22.01
CA GLU A 72 -3.06 -29.60 21.19
C GLU A 72 -3.54 -28.70 20.05
N ILE A 73 -3.63 -29.26 18.85
CA ILE A 73 -4.11 -28.56 17.67
C ILE A 73 -5.64 -28.57 17.69
N ASP A 74 -6.25 -27.38 17.72
CA ASP A 74 -7.68 -27.25 17.42
C ASP A 74 -7.91 -27.64 15.95
N LYS A 75 -8.93 -28.48 15.70
CA LYS A 75 -9.27 -28.98 14.36
C LYS A 75 -9.82 -27.90 13.42
N LYS A 76 -9.99 -26.67 13.91
CA LYS A 76 -10.35 -25.51 13.10
C LYS A 76 -9.17 -25.08 12.24
N VAL A 77 -9.21 -25.45 10.96
CA VAL A 77 -8.27 -24.97 9.95
C VAL A 77 -8.79 -23.67 9.33
N ILE A 78 -7.92 -22.68 9.18
CA ILE A 78 -8.22 -21.40 8.51
C ILE A 78 -7.42 -21.39 7.20
N TYR A 79 -8.12 -21.27 6.08
CA TYR A 79 -7.53 -21.16 4.75
C TYR A 79 -7.57 -19.71 4.26
N ALA A 80 -6.82 -19.43 3.19
CA ALA A 80 -7.08 -18.22 2.40
C ALA A 80 -8.53 -18.25 1.89
N GLY A 81 -9.23 -17.13 2.10
CA GLY A 81 -10.60 -16.92 1.62
C GLY A 81 -10.66 -16.61 0.14
#